data_AF-A0A351GJI8-F1
#
_entry.id   AF-A0A351GJI8-F1
#
_cell.length_a   1.000
_cell.length_b   1.000
_cell.length_c   1.000
_cell.angle_alpha   90.00
_cell.angle_beta   90.00
_cell.angle_gamma   90.00
#
_symmetry.space_group_name_H-M   'P 1'
#
loop_
_entity.id
_entity.type
_entity.pdbx_description
1 polymer ?
#
loop_
_entity_poly.entity_id
_entity_poly.type
_entity_poly.pdbx_seq_one_letter_code
_entity_poly.pdbx_strand_id
1 'polypeptide(L)'
;WCGDAAQNLPWIHHLAQLNKDIELSLILRDDNLDIMDQFLTNGGRSIPKLIGLSADNEILFSWGPRPQLMQETYSTMKAAGMEYAEISETIHRMYAKNNGEAFQDELLTLLQ
;
A
#
# COMPACT_ATOMS: atom_id res chain seq x y z
N TRP A 1 4.84 -8.47 9.15
CA TRP A 1 4.38 -7.94 10.45
C TRP A 1 3.37 -6.79 10.30
N CYS A 2 3.40 -6.02 9.21
CA CYS A 2 2.41 -4.97 8.95
C CYS A 2 1.05 -5.55 8.51
N GLY A 3 -0.04 -5.10 9.15
CA GLY A 3 -1.40 -5.48 8.80
C GLY A 3 -1.81 -5.03 7.40
N ASP A 4 -1.52 -3.78 7.02
CA ASP A 4 -1.80 -3.27 5.67
C ASP A 4 -1.05 -4.06 4.58
N ALA A 5 0.17 -4.50 4.86
CA ALA A 5 0.95 -5.30 3.90
C ALA A 5 0.31 -6.66 3.68
N ALA A 6 -0.14 -7.31 4.75
CA ALA A 6 -0.84 -8.59 4.66
C ALA A 6 -2.15 -8.50 3.86
N GLN A 7 -2.81 -7.34 3.87
CA GLN A 7 -4.07 -7.12 3.15
C GLN A 7 -3.86 -6.78 1.68
N ASN A 8 -2.84 -5.97 1.33
CA ASN A 8 -2.67 -5.48 -0.05
C ASN A 8 -1.71 -6.34 -0.90
N LEU A 9 -0.69 -6.97 -0.31
CA LEU A 9 0.29 -7.77 -1.07
C LEU A 9 -0.31 -8.92 -1.89
N PRO A 10 -1.32 -9.68 -1.39
CA PRO A 10 -1.93 -10.74 -2.19
C PRO A 10 -2.57 -10.21 -3.48
N TRP A 11 -3.23 -9.06 -3.43
CA TRP A 11 -3.81 -8.40 -4.61
C TRP A 11 -2.72 -7.95 -5.59
N ILE A 12 -1.66 -7.29 -5.08
CA ILE A 12 -0.51 -6.87 -5.89
C ILE A 12 0.11 -8.08 -6.61
N HIS A 13 0.36 -9.17 -5.88
CA HIS A 13 0.93 -10.39 -6.45
C HIS A 13 0.03 -10.99 -7.52
N HIS A 14 -1.27 -11.10 -7.25
CA HIS A 14 -2.20 -11.65 -8.22
C HIS A 14 -2.25 -10.81 -9.51
N LEU A 15 -2.32 -9.49 -9.40
CA LEU A 15 -2.33 -8.59 -10.57
C LEU A 15 -1.05 -8.68 -11.39
N ALA A 16 0.13 -8.75 -10.73
CA ALA A 16 1.39 -8.94 -11.43
C ALA A 16 1.41 -10.27 -12.22
N GLN A 17 0.84 -11.35 -11.67
CA GLN A 17 0.77 -12.64 -12.36
C GLN A 17 -0.13 -12.64 -13.60
N LEU A 18 -1.05 -11.68 -13.74
CA LEU A 18 -1.92 -11.58 -14.92
C LEU A 18 -1.17 -11.09 -16.17
N ASN A 19 0.02 -10.51 -16.01
CA ASN A 19 0.82 -10.02 -17.13
C ASN A 19 2.27 -10.53 -17.03
N LYS A 20 2.66 -11.38 -17.99
CA LYS A 20 4.01 -11.97 -18.07
C LYS A 20 5.15 -10.96 -18.24
N ASP A 21 4.83 -9.74 -18.66
CA ASP A 21 5.81 -8.67 -18.87
C ASP A 21 6.01 -7.83 -17.58
N ILE A 22 5.30 -8.15 -16.50
CA ILE A 22 5.44 -7.52 -15.18
C ILE A 22 6.21 -8.47 -14.24
N GLU A 23 7.30 -7.97 -13.67
CA GLU A 23 8.04 -8.64 -12.59
C GLU A 23 7.71 -7.99 -11.24
N LEU A 24 7.38 -8.79 -10.24
CA LEU A 24 7.18 -8.33 -8.86
C LEU A 24 8.33 -8.78 -7.98
N SER A 25 9.08 -7.82 -7.45
CA SER A 25 10.10 -8.03 -6.42
C SER A 25 9.64 -7.46 -5.07
N LEU A 26 9.87 -8.22 -4.00
CA LEU A 26 9.59 -7.79 -2.63
C LEU A 26 10.90 -7.59 -1.87
N ILE A 27 11.10 -6.40 -1.34
CA ILE A 27 12.23 -6.07 -0.46
C ILE A 27 11.72 -5.71 0.94
N LEU A 28 12.49 -6.07 1.97
CA LEU A 28 12.09 -5.82 3.35
C LEU A 28 12.45 -4.39 3.75
N ARG A 29 11.47 -3.65 4.27
CA ARG A 29 11.63 -2.26 4.74
C ARG A 29 12.82 -2.08 5.66
N ASP A 30 12.94 -2.97 6.64
CA ASP A 30 13.88 -2.83 7.74
C ASP A 30 15.33 -3.05 7.26
N ASP A 31 15.52 -3.72 6.11
CA ASP A 31 16.82 -3.96 5.48
C ASP A 31 17.15 -2.96 4.35
N ASN A 32 16.18 -2.12 3.93
CA ASN A 32 16.29 -1.25 2.74
C ASN A 32 15.85 0.20 3.06
N LEU A 33 16.38 0.77 4.14
CA LEU A 33 15.98 2.08 4.65
C LEU A 33 16.33 3.24 3.71
N ASP A 34 17.43 3.12 2.97
CA ASP A 34 17.88 4.07 1.95
C ASP A 34 16.89 4.20 0.79
N ILE A 35 16.26 3.10 0.38
CA ILE A 35 15.17 3.11 -0.59
C ILE A 35 13.92 3.72 0.06
N MET A 36 13.57 3.29 1.27
CA MET A 36 12.37 3.80 1.95
C MET A 36 12.40 5.31 2.17
N ASP A 37 13.57 5.89 2.43
CA ASP A 37 13.75 7.33 2.63
C ASP A 37 13.45 8.16 1.37
N GLN A 38 13.49 7.55 0.19
CA GLN A 38 13.09 8.19 -1.08
C GLN A 38 11.56 8.21 -1.27
N PHE A 39 10.83 7.37 -0.54
CA PHE A 39 9.39 7.12 -0.75
C PHE A 39 8.56 7.28 0.53
N LEU A 40 8.91 8.25 1.38
CA LEU A 40 8.20 8.53 2.62
C LEU A 40 6.72 8.87 2.37
N THR A 41 5.83 8.32 3.20
CA THR A 41 4.41 8.74 3.23
C THR A 41 4.21 9.61 4.46
N ASN A 42 3.90 10.90 4.25
CA ASN A 42 3.74 11.89 5.33
C ASN A 42 4.96 11.95 6.28
N GLY A 43 6.17 11.86 5.71
CA GLY A 43 7.43 11.83 6.46
C GLY A 43 7.73 10.50 7.17
N GLY A 44 6.83 9.51 7.10
CA GLY A 44 7.00 8.20 7.71
C GLY A 44 7.37 7.09 6.72
N ARG A 45 8.20 6.15 7.18
CA ARG A 45 8.54 4.90 6.48
C ARG A 45 7.38 3.88 6.57
N SER A 46 6.26 4.24 5.94
CA SER A 46 5.04 3.44 5.94
C SER A 46 5.11 2.31 4.92
N ILE A 47 4.56 1.15 5.26
CA ILE A 47 4.48 0.00 4.36
C ILE A 47 3.05 -0.56 4.30
N PRO A 48 2.70 -1.28 3.21
CA PRO A 48 3.50 -1.56 2.01
C PRO A 48 3.78 -0.30 1.18
N LYS A 49 4.81 -0.33 0.34
CA LYS A 49 5.05 0.70 -0.68
C LYS A 49 5.16 -0.01 -2.01
N LEU A 50 4.31 0.33 -2.96
CA LEU A 50 4.36 -0.19 -4.32
C LEU A 50 5.00 0.89 -5.20
N ILE A 51 6.04 0.51 -5.94
CA ILE A 51 6.75 1.41 -6.85
C ILE A 51 6.69 0.75 -8.23
N GLY A 52 6.11 1.45 -9.20
CA GLY A 52 6.11 1.02 -10.59
C GLY A 52 7.37 1.54 -11.28
N LEU A 53 8.12 0.64 -11.91
CA LEU A 53 9.34 0.96 -12.64
C LEU A 53 9.20 0.62 -14.12
N SER A 54 9.81 1.43 -14.99
CA SER A 54 10.02 1.08 -16.39
C SER A 54 11.15 0.03 -16.53
N ALA A 55 11.33 -0.50 -17.74
CA ALA A 55 12.45 -1.41 -18.03
C ALA A 55 13.83 -0.75 -17.82
N ASP A 56 13.89 0.58 -17.86
CA ASP A 56 15.11 1.37 -17.65
C ASP A 56 15.24 1.87 -16.19
N ASN A 57 14.44 1.32 -15.27
CA ASN A 57 14.34 1.72 -13.85
C ASN A 57 13.86 3.15 -13.61
N GLU A 58 13.13 3.75 -14.55
CA GLU A 58 12.46 5.03 -14.30
C GLU A 58 11.22 4.82 -13.44
N ILE A 59 11.00 5.70 -12.45
CA ILE A 59 9.82 5.64 -11.59
C ILE A 59 8.59 6.10 -12.38
N LEU A 60 7.65 5.19 -12.59
CA LEU A 60 6.38 5.46 -13.25
C LEU A 60 5.34 5.97 -12.24
N PHE A 61 5.25 5.30 -11.10
CA PHE A 61 4.34 5.67 -10.02
C PHE A 61 4.82 5.16 -8.66
N SER A 62 4.25 5.71 -7.60
CA SER A 62 4.36 5.14 -6.26
C SER A 62 2.99 5.15 -5.57
N TRP A 63 2.69 4.09 -4.83
CA TRP A 63 1.43 3.90 -4.13
C TRP A 63 1.66 3.35 -2.71
N GLY A 64 0.77 3.70 -1.79
CA GLY A 64 0.73 3.13 -0.43
C GLY A 64 0.87 4.17 0.70
N PRO A 65 0.60 3.75 1.96
CA PRO A 65 0.61 2.35 2.40
C PRO A 65 -0.72 1.60 2.30
N ARG A 66 -1.82 2.31 2.12
CA ARG A 66 -3.16 1.75 2.10
C ARG A 66 -4.01 2.53 1.11
N PRO A 67 -5.13 1.97 0.64
CA PRO A 67 -6.06 2.72 -0.18
C PRO A 67 -6.47 4.02 0.52
N GLN A 68 -6.69 5.07 -0.25
CA GLN A 68 -7.08 6.40 0.21
C GLN A 68 -8.30 6.32 1.14
N LEU A 69 -9.29 5.49 0.82
CA LEU A 69 -10.47 5.22 1.66
C LEU A 69 -10.09 4.81 3.11
N MET A 70 -9.13 3.90 3.25
CA MET A 70 -8.63 3.44 4.55
C MET A 70 -7.72 4.48 5.18
N GLN A 71 -6.95 5.22 4.37
CA GLN A 71 -6.07 6.29 4.85
C GLN A 71 -6.84 7.45 5.47
N GLU A 72 -7.94 7.87 4.85
CA GLU A 72 -8.81 8.94 5.35
C GLU A 72 -9.51 8.53 6.64
N THR A 73 -9.99 7.29 6.70
CA THR A 73 -10.60 6.73 7.91
C THR A 73 -9.59 6.68 9.05
N TYR A 74 -8.38 6.16 8.79
CA TYR A 74 -7.29 6.13 9.76
C TYR A 74 -6.95 7.54 10.29
N SER A 75 -6.77 8.51 9.39
CA SER A 75 -6.43 9.88 9.75
C SER A 75 -7.54 10.53 10.59
N THR A 76 -8.80 10.30 10.24
CA THR A 76 -9.97 10.83 10.95
C THR A 76 -10.06 10.27 12.38
N MET A 77 -9.97 8.95 12.53
CA MET A 77 -10.03 8.31 13.85
C MET A 77 -8.83 8.70 14.73
N LYS A 78 -7.64 8.81 14.12
CA LYS A 78 -6.44 9.28 14.82
C LYS A 78 -6.58 10.71 15.30
N ALA A 79 -7.13 11.60 14.47
CA ALA A 79 -7.39 13.00 14.85
C ALA A 79 -8.45 13.12 15.95
N ALA A 80 -9.40 12.17 16.01
CA ALA A 80 -10.38 12.06 17.08
C ALA A 80 -9.80 11.48 18.39
N GLY A 81 -8.51 11.12 18.43
CA GLY A 81 -7.84 10.60 19.62
C GLY A 81 -8.19 9.15 19.96
N MET A 82 -8.66 8.37 18.98
CA MET A 82 -9.03 6.97 19.21
C MET A 82 -7.78 6.09 19.39
N GLU A 83 -7.92 5.03 20.18
CA GLU A 83 -6.82 4.11 20.46
C GLU A 83 -6.41 3.32 19.23
N TYR A 84 -5.11 3.04 19.09
CA TYR A 84 -4.59 2.35 17.92
C TYR A 84 -5.25 0.98 17.68
N ALA A 85 -5.59 0.25 18.75
CA ALA A 85 -6.25 -1.04 18.65
C ALA A 85 -7.63 -0.92 17.96
N GLU A 86 -8.42 0.11 18.30
CA GLU A 86 -9.74 0.37 17.72
C GLU A 86 -9.63 0.80 16.26
N ILE A 87 -8.64 1.64 15.95
CA ILE A 87 -8.33 2.04 14.58
C ILE A 87 -7.94 0.83 13.74
N SER A 88 -7.02 0.00 14.23
CA SER A 88 -6.55 -1.20 13.53
C SER A 88 -7.69 -2.18 13.27
N GLU A 89 -8.55 -2.41 14.26
CA GLU A 89 -9.70 -3.31 14.12
C GLU A 89 -10.70 -2.80 13.07
N THR A 90 -10.96 -1.49 13.06
CA THR A 90 -11.84 -0.85 12.08
C THR A 90 -11.28 -0.94 10.68
N ILE A 91 -10.00 -0.61 10.49
CA ILE A 91 -9.34 -0.71 9.19
C ILE A 91 -9.31 -2.17 8.70
N HIS A 92 -9.06 -3.16 9.57
CA HIS A 92 -9.11 -4.57 9.17
C HIS A 92 -10.52 -5.02 8.76
N ARG A 93 -11.57 -4.56 9.44
CA ARG A 93 -12.96 -4.78 9.01
C ARG A 93 -13.25 -4.15 7.65
N MET A 94 -12.71 -2.96 7.39
CA MET A 94 -12.85 -2.30 6.09
C MET A 94 -12.17 -3.09 4.98
N TYR A 95 -10.95 -3.59 5.19
CA TYR A 95 -10.29 -4.46 4.21
C TYR A 95 -11.12 -5.70 3.91
N ALA A 96 -11.64 -6.38 4.94
CA ALA A 96 -12.48 -7.57 4.75
C ALA A 96 -13.76 -7.28 3.97
N LYS A 97 -14.39 -6.11 4.19
CA LYS A 97 -15.60 -5.70 3.47
C LYS A 97 -15.31 -5.20 2.05
N ASN A 98 -14.24 -4.44 1.87
CA ASN A 98 -13.86 -3.85 0.59
C ASN A 98 -13.27 -4.87 -0.38
N ASN A 99 -12.68 -5.96 0.14
CA ASN A 99 -12.20 -7.10 -0.66
C ASN A 99 -11.30 -6.68 -1.84
N GLY A 100 -10.43 -5.69 -1.61
CA GLY A 100 -9.46 -5.22 -2.59
C GLY A 100 -10.01 -4.29 -3.69
N GLU A 101 -11.29 -3.93 -3.68
CA GLU A 101 -11.88 -3.05 -4.70
C GLU A 101 -11.21 -1.67 -4.73
N ALA A 102 -11.03 -1.03 -3.56
CA ALA A 102 -10.45 0.31 -3.50
C ALA A 102 -8.99 0.33 -3.98
N PHE A 103 -8.23 -0.72 -3.67
CA PHE A 103 -6.86 -0.87 -4.17
C PHE A 103 -6.83 -0.99 -5.70
N GLN A 104 -7.73 -1.81 -6.28
CA GLN A 104 -7.80 -2.01 -7.72
C GLN A 104 -8.20 -0.74 -8.47
N ASP A 105 -9.19 0.01 -7.97
CA ASP A 105 -9.62 1.28 -8.57
C ASP A 105 -8.50 2.33 -8.58
N GLU A 106 -7.75 2.42 -7.47
CA GLU A 106 -6.59 3.31 -7.38
C GLU A 106 -5.49 2.88 -8.34
N LEU A 107 -5.19 1.58 -8.42
CA LEU A 107 -4.17 1.08 -9.34
C LEU A 107 -4.55 1.31 -10.80
N LEU A 108 -5.82 1.12 -11.16
CA LEU A 108 -6.32 1.42 -12.52
C LEU A 108 -6.10 2.88 -12.89
N THR A 109 -6.21 3.80 -11.93
CA THR A 109 -5.95 5.23 -12.17
C THR A 109 -4.46 5.51 -12.41
N LEU A 110 -3.56 4.73 -11.80
CA LEU A 110 -2.10 4.86 -11.98
C LEU A 110 -1.58 4.24 -13.28
N LEU A 111 -2.39 3.39 -13.93
CA LEU A 111 -2.04 2.66 -15.15
C LEU A 111 -2.58 3.30 -16.44
N GLN A 112 -3.26 4.45 -16.34
CA GLN A 112 -3.76 5.25 -17.47
C GLN A 112 -2.69 6.19 -18.02
#